data_AF-A0A958GIJ7-F1
#
_entry.id   AF-A0A958GIJ7-F1
#
_cell.length_a   1.000
_cell.length_b   1.000
_cell.length_c   1.000
_cell.angle_alpha   90.00
_cell.angle_beta   90.00
_cell.angle_gamma   90.00
#
_symmetry.space_group_name_H-M   'P 1'
#
loop_
_entity.id
_entity.type
_entity.pdbx_description
1 polymer ?
#
loop_
_entity_poly.entity_id
_entity_poly.type
_entity_poly.pdbx_seq_one_letter_code
_entity_poly.pdbx_strand_id
1 'polypeptide(L)' 'MTSVVAILQEMLRIRSFSGEEGQLAQWIHQWCVQRGILSQVIDGNVVCHMPASKPSVGGRALIFNGHMDTVGP' A
#
# COMPACT_ATOMS: atom_id res chain seq x y z
N MET A 1 -8.42 10.84 12.60
CA MET A 1 -7.26 10.53 11.73
C MET A 1 -6.68 9.22 12.23
N THR A 2 -6.70 8.15 11.43
CA THR A 2 -6.17 6.83 11.84
C THR A 2 -4.64 6.91 11.92
N SER A 3 -4.05 6.41 13.01
CA SER A 3 -2.58 6.42 13.16
C SER A 3 -1.92 5.37 12.28
N VAL A 4 -0.64 5.57 11.94
CA VAL A 4 0.17 4.57 11.22
C VAL A 4 0.19 3.22 11.95
N VAL A 5 0.21 3.25 13.28
CA VAL A 5 0.18 2.05 14.14
C VAL A 5 -1.15 1.31 14.00
N ALA A 6 -2.28 2.02 13.95
CA ALA A 6 -3.58 1.39 13.78
C ALA A 6 -3.74 0.73 12.41
N ILE A 7 -3.23 1.37 11.34
CA ILE A 7 -3.20 0.77 10.00
C ILE A 7 -2.33 -0.48 9.99
N LEU A 8 -1.13 -0.41 10.58
CA LEU A 8 -0.25 -1.57 10.71
C LEU A 8 -0.93 -2.72 11.47
N GLN A 9 -1.61 -2.42 12.58
CA GLN A 9 -2.35 -3.43 13.35
C GLN A 9 -3.49 -4.09 12.55
N GLU A 10 -4.13 -3.36 11.63
CA GLU A 10 -5.11 -3.95 10.71
C GLU A 10 -4.42 -4.87 9.69
N MET A 11 -3.30 -4.43 9.11
CA MET A 11 -2.52 -5.23 8.15
C MET A 11 -1.99 -6.53 8.77
N LEU A 12 -1.49 -6.48 10.01
CA LEU A 12 -0.92 -7.65 10.71
C LEU A 12 -1.95 -8.76 10.98
N ARG A 13 -3.25 -8.47 10.90
CA ARG A 13 -4.31 -9.48 11.01
C ARG A 13 -4.49 -10.31 9.73
N ILE A 14 -3.86 -9.88 8.64
CA ILE A 14 -3.92 -10.53 7.34
C ILE A 14 -2.60 -11.26 7.14
N ARG A 15 -2.68 -12.58 6.92
CA ARG A 15 -1.50 -13.40 6.66
C ARG A 15 -0.82 -12.94 5.35
N SER A 16 0.50 -12.79 5.40
CA SER A 16 1.32 -12.42 4.25
C SER A 16 2.70 -13.09 4.32
N PHE A 17 2.76 -14.41 4.49
CA PHE A 17 4.04 -15.11 4.28
C PHE A 17 4.48 -14.99 2.83
N SER A 18 5.78 -15.10 2.55
CA SER A 18 6.31 -15.00 1.19
C SER A 18 5.58 -16.00 0.26
N GLY A 19 4.90 -15.48 -0.77
CA GLY A 19 4.03 -16.22 -1.70
C GLY A 19 2.54 -16.27 -1.34
N GLU A 20 2.12 -15.72 -0.19
CA GLU A 20 0.72 -15.68 0.29
C GLU A 20 0.16 -14.24 0.41
N GLU A 21 0.79 -13.25 -0.22
CA GLU A 21 0.51 -11.81 -0.02
C GLU A 21 -0.81 -11.34 -0.63
N GLY A 22 -1.48 -12.18 -1.44
CA GLY A 22 -2.63 -11.78 -2.26
C GLY A 22 -3.78 -11.12 -1.49
N GLN A 23 -4.09 -11.60 -0.28
CA GLN A 23 -5.13 -10.99 0.56
C GLN A 23 -4.72 -9.61 1.07
N LEU A 24 -3.47 -9.46 1.52
CA LEU A 24 -2.93 -8.19 1.99
C LEU A 24 -2.83 -7.18 0.84
N ALA A 25 -2.38 -7.61 -0.33
CA ALA A 25 -2.33 -6.77 -1.53
C ALA A 25 -3.71 -6.22 -1.89
N GLN A 26 -4.74 -7.06 -1.91
CA GLN A 26 -6.11 -6.62 -2.18
C GLN A 26 -6.64 -5.69 -1.10
N TRP A 27 -6.32 -5.96 0.18
CA TRP A 27 -6.73 -5.08 1.28
C TRP A 27 -6.12 -3.68 1.17
N ILE A 28 -4.81 -3.58 0.88
CA ILE A 28 -4.11 -2.29 0.69
C ILE A 28 -4.74 -1.53 -0.49
N HIS A 29 -4.98 -2.24 -1.60
CA HIS A 29 -5.64 -1.66 -2.76
C HIS A 29 -7.00 -1.04 -2.40
N GLN A 30 -7.86 -1.77 -1.70
CA GLN A 30 -9.17 -1.27 -1.27
C GLN A 30 -9.05 -0.11 -0.28
N TRP A 31 -8.12 -0.20 0.67
CA TRP A 31 -7.87 0.85 1.64
C TRP A 31 -7.50 2.17 0.96
N CYS A 32 -6.67 2.12 -0.10
CA CYS A 32 -6.28 3.26 -0.92
C CYS A 32 -7.46 3.82 -1.73
N VAL A 33 -8.17 2.98 -2.49
CA VAL A 33 -9.30 3.40 -3.34
C VAL A 33 -10.40 4.08 -2.53
N GLN A 34 -10.75 3.53 -1.37
CA GLN A 34 -11.76 4.11 -0.46
C GLN A 34 -11.39 5.52 0.04
N ARG A 35 -10.11 5.89 -0.03
CA ARG A 35 -9.57 7.20 0.39
C ARG A 35 -9.25 8.11 -0.80
N GLY A 36 -9.67 7.73 -2.01
CA GLY A 36 -9.42 8.50 -3.22
C GLY A 36 -7.97 8.45 -3.72
N ILE A 37 -7.18 7.47 -3.26
CA ILE A 37 -5.82 7.22 -3.75
C ILE A 37 -5.92 6.25 -4.93
N LEU A 38 -5.29 6.60 -6.06
CA LEU A 38 -5.23 5.70 -7.21
C LEU A 38 -4.37 4.49 -6.84
N SER A 39 -4.89 3.28 -7.04
CA SER A 39 -4.17 2.05 -6.69
C SER A 39 -4.47 0.95 -7.70
N GLN A 40 -3.46 0.13 -8.00
CA GLN A 40 -3.55 -1.04 -8.86
C GLN A 40 -2.75 -2.19 -8.25
N VAL A 41 -3.23 -3.43 -8.46
CA VAL A 41 -2.47 -4.65 -8.16
C VAL A 41 -1.89 -5.18 -9.48
N ILE A 42 -0.57 -5.24 -9.59
CA ILE A 42 0.16 -5.63 -10.80
C ILE A 42 1.19 -6.68 -10.42
N ASP A 43 1.06 -7.89 -10.96
CA ASP A 43 2.00 -9.00 -10.72
C ASP A 43 2.31 -9.22 -9.22
N GLY A 44 1.28 -9.14 -8.38
CA GLY A 44 1.39 -9.29 -6.92
C GLY A 44 1.86 -8.04 -6.16
N ASN A 45 2.30 -6.99 -6.85
CA ASN A 45 2.67 -5.71 -6.25
C ASN A 45 1.47 -4.76 -6.15
N VAL A 46 1.45 -3.91 -5.13
CA VAL A 46 0.49 -2.82 -5.02
C VAL A 46 1.17 -1.51 -5.40
N VAL A 47 0.71 -0.88 -6.49
CA VAL A 47 1.21 0.42 -6.95
C VAL A 47 0.18 1.47 -6.65
N CYS A 48 0.56 2.45 -5.82
CA CYS A 48 -0.31 3.56 -5.41
C CYS A 48 0.24 4.89 -5.95
N HIS A 49 -0.65 5.74 -6.46
CA HIS A 49 -0.30 7.05 -7.00
C HIS A 49 -1.18 8.13 -6.36
N MET A 50 -0.51 9.14 -5.80
CA MET A 50 -1.13 10.35 -5.28
C MET A 50 -0.67 11.54 -6.13
N PRO A 51 -1.54 12.14 -6.95
CA PRO A 51 -1.19 13.33 -7.69
C PRO A 51 -0.90 14.48 -6.72
N ALA A 52 0.05 15.33 -7.08
CA ALA A 52 0.41 16.48 -6.25
C ALA A 52 -0.78 17.46 -6.14
N SER A 53 -1.11 17.87 -4.91
CA SER A 53 -2.19 18.84 -4.65
C SER A 53 -1.85 20.25 -5.14
N LYS A 54 -0.56 20.52 -5.37
CA LYS A 54 -0.04 21.73 -6.01
C LYS A 54 1.08 21.32 -6.98
N PRO A 55 1.24 22.02 -8.12
CA PRO A 55 2.37 21.77 -9.01
C PRO A 55 3.68 21.90 -8.22
N SER A 56 4.46 20.83 -8.13
CA SER A 56 5.80 20.89 -7.56
C SER A 56 6.74 21.52 -8.60
N VAL A 57 7.51 22.52 -8.18
CA VAL A 57 8.52 23.15 -9.05
C VAL A 57 9.57 22.07 -9.37
N GLY A 58 9.58 21.61 -10.63
CA GLY A 58 10.51 20.59 -11.13
C GLY A 58 9.93 19.20 -11.40
N GLY A 59 8.63 18.95 -11.11
CA GLY A 59 7.89 17.77 -11.62
C GLY A 59 8.43 16.39 -11.21
N ARG A 60 9.27 16.31 -10.18
CA ARG A 60 9.83 15.02 -9.72
C ARG A 60 8.83 14.30 -8.83
N ALA A 61 8.62 13.01 -9.11
CA ALA A 61 7.86 12.12 -8.24
C ALA A 61 8.75 11.56 -7.13
N LEU A 62 8.15 11.31 -5.96
CA LEU A 62 8.76 10.53 -4.89
C LEU A 62 8.12 9.14 -4.87
N ILE A 63 8.95 8.12 -4.65
CA ILE A 63 8.48 6.74 -4.48
C ILE A 63 8.84 6.30 -3.07
N PHE A 64 7.84 5.88 -2.32
CA PHE A 64 8.00 5.16 -1.07
C PHE A 64 7.74 3.69 -1.36
N ASN A 65 8.74 2.85 -1.09
CA ASN A 65 8.67 1.43 -1.40
C ASN A 65 8.88 0.59 -0.13
N GLY A 66 8.16 -0.53 -0.04
CA GLY A 66 8.26 -1.51 1.04
C GLY A 66 7.79 -2.88 0.53
N HIS A 67 8.24 -3.95 1.17
CA HIS A 67 7.77 -5.30 0.87
C HIS A 67 6.62 -5.68 1.82
N MET A 68 5.66 -6.48 1.33
CA MET A 68 4.46 -6.86 2.08
C MET A 68 4.59 -8.21 2.80
N ASP A 69 5.57 -9.00 2.39
CA ASP A 69 5.75 -10.35 2.87
C ASP A 69 6.46 -10.38 4.22
N THR A 70 6.20 -11.46 4.93
CA THR A 70 6.74 -11.77 6.25
C THR A 70 7.40 -13.15 6.22
N VAL A 71 8.38 -13.33 7.08
CA VAL A 71 9.03 -14.64 7.25
C VAL A 71 8.09 -15.55 8.04
N GLY A 72 7.87 -16.76 7.55
CA GLY A 72 7.14 -17.80 8.25
C GLY A 72 7.80 -18.19 9.58
N PRO A 73 7.05 -18.77 10.53
CA PRO A 73 7.60 -19.29 11.77
C PRO A 73 8.59 -20.45 11.54
#